data_AF-A0AAE3TAB0-F1
#
_entry.id   AF-A0AAE3TAB0-F1
#
_cell.length_a   1.000
_cell.length_b   1.000
_cell.length_c   1.000
_cell.angle_alpha   90.00
_cell.angle_beta   90.00
_cell.angle_gamma   90.00
#
_symmetry.space_group_name_H-M   'P 1'
#
loop_
_entity.id
_entity.type
_entity.pdbx_description
1 polymer ?
#
loop_
_entity_poly.entity_id
_entity_poly.type
_entity_poly.pdbx_seq_one_letter_code
_entity_poly.pdbx_strand_id
1 'polypeptide(L)'
;MRYAALFVLALAAAAPAAADPSPQLVALVQQRIERYGLDVDVSLFDTATVARLYGILNENDDDYFRKRQKLKTALRNATDR
;
A
#
# COMPACT_ATOMS: atom_id res chain seq x y z
N MET A 1 -51.94 14.91 22.42
CA MET A 1 -51.09 13.70 22.49
C MET A 1 -50.05 13.81 21.40
N ARG A 2 -48.79 14.03 21.76
CA ARG A 2 -47.69 14.32 20.84
C ARG A 2 -46.92 13.02 20.58
N TYR A 3 -47.13 12.42 19.41
CA TYR A 3 -46.33 11.27 18.97
C TYR A 3 -45.02 11.80 18.38
N ALA A 4 -43.97 11.85 19.20
CA ALA A 4 -42.61 12.08 18.73
C ALA A 4 -42.09 10.76 18.14
N ALA A 5 -42.15 10.64 16.80
CA ALA A 5 -41.54 9.54 16.08
C ALA A 5 -40.01 9.69 16.17
N LEU A 6 -39.39 8.85 16.99
CA LEU A 6 -37.94 8.71 17.08
C LEU A 6 -37.42 8.08 15.78
N PHE A 7 -36.83 8.90 14.92
CA PHE A 7 -36.03 8.45 13.78
C PHE A 7 -34.73 7.85 14.35
N VAL A 8 -34.69 6.52 14.49
CA VAL A 8 -33.45 5.80 14.80
C VAL A 8 -32.61 5.79 13.53
N LEU A 9 -31.67 6.71 13.44
CA LEU A 9 -30.66 6.75 12.39
C LEU A 9 -29.72 5.56 12.61
N ALA A 10 -29.95 4.47 11.88
CA ALA A 10 -29.04 3.33 11.84
C ALA A 10 -27.72 3.80 11.19
N LEU A 11 -26.77 4.20 12.04
CA LEU A 11 -25.41 4.52 11.62
C LEU A 11 -24.72 3.19 11.26
N ALA A 12 -24.89 2.76 10.02
CA ALA A 12 -24.09 1.68 9.46
C ALA A 12 -22.62 2.11 9.54
N ALA A 13 -21.89 1.50 10.45
CA ALA A 13 -20.45 1.69 10.59
C ALA A 13 -19.78 1.23 9.29
N ALA A 14 -19.54 2.18 8.38
CA ALA A 14 -18.62 1.99 7.27
C ALA A 14 -17.22 1.82 7.88
N ALA A 15 -16.87 0.57 8.21
CA ALA A 15 -15.47 0.24 8.44
C ALA A 15 -14.69 0.67 7.19
N PRO A 16 -13.54 1.36 7.34
CA PRO A 16 -12.74 1.69 6.18
C PRO A 16 -12.35 0.36 5.55
N ALA A 17 -12.96 0.03 4.42
CA ALA A 17 -12.53 -1.11 3.63
C ALA A 17 -11.04 -0.90 3.39
N ALA A 18 -10.23 -1.87 3.83
CA ALA A 18 -8.82 -1.93 3.45
C ALA A 18 -8.80 -2.07 1.92
N ALA A 19 -8.82 -0.94 1.23
CA ALA A 19 -8.92 -0.90 -0.21
C ALA A 19 -7.63 -1.46 -0.77
N ASP A 20 -7.74 -2.40 -1.71
CA ASP A 20 -6.61 -2.91 -2.48
C ASP A 20 -5.85 -1.76 -3.16
N PRO A 21 -4.53 -1.93 -3.38
CA PRO A 21 -3.75 -0.87 -3.99
C PRO A 21 -4.26 -0.62 -5.42
N SER A 22 -4.22 0.63 -5.86
CA SER A 22 -4.65 0.93 -7.22
C SER A 22 -3.76 0.18 -8.22
N PRO A 23 -4.33 -0.44 -9.28
CA PRO A 23 -3.55 -1.21 -10.26
C PRO A 23 -2.43 -0.39 -10.91
N GLN A 24 -2.67 0.92 -11.06
CA GLN A 24 -1.71 1.88 -11.61
C GLN A 24 -0.49 2.05 -10.70
N LEU A 25 -0.70 2.12 -9.38
CA LEU A 25 0.38 2.22 -8.40
C LEU A 25 1.19 0.92 -8.36
N VAL A 26 0.51 -0.23 -8.37
CA VAL A 26 1.17 -1.55 -8.43
C VAL A 26 2.05 -1.65 -9.66
N ALA A 27 1.54 -1.35 -10.86
CA ALA A 27 2.30 -1.40 -12.10
C ALA A 27 3.51 -0.44 -12.08
N LEU A 28 3.34 0.77 -11.54
CA LEU A 28 4.43 1.73 -11.41
C LEU A 28 5.52 1.22 -10.48
N VAL A 29 5.14 0.66 -9.32
CA VAL A 29 6.09 0.13 -8.35
C VAL A 29 6.80 -1.11 -8.92
N GLN A 30 6.07 -2.02 -9.56
CA GLN A 30 6.60 -3.19 -10.26
C GLN A 30 7.71 -2.80 -11.23
N GLN A 31 7.40 -1.93 -12.20
CA GLN A 31 8.35 -1.46 -13.20
C GLN A 31 9.59 -0.82 -12.58
N ARG A 32 9.43 -0.06 -11.50
CA ARG A 32 10.55 0.63 -10.86
C ARG A 32 11.43 -0.30 -10.04
N ILE A 33 10.85 -1.27 -9.34
CA ILE A 33 11.57 -2.26 -8.55
C ILE A 33 12.40 -3.19 -9.45
N GLU A 34 11.89 -3.56 -10.62
CA GLU A 34 12.63 -4.33 -11.63
C GLU A 34 13.92 -3.62 -12.07
N ARG A 35 13.92 -2.27 -12.15
CA ARG A 35 15.15 -1.49 -12.44
C ARG A 35 16.21 -1.61 -11.35
N TYR A 36 15.82 -2.01 -10.13
CA TYR A 36 16.74 -2.33 -9.04
C TYR A 36 17.15 -3.82 -9.03
N GLY A 37 16.83 -4.59 -10.07
CA GLY A 37 17.18 -6.00 -10.20
C GLY A 37 16.55 -6.84 -9.09
N LEU A 38 15.29 -6.55 -8.77
CA LEU A 38 14.48 -7.27 -7.80
C LEU A 38 13.31 -7.90 -8.56
N ASP A 39 13.28 -9.23 -8.56
CA ASP A 39 12.24 -10.03 -9.21
C ASP A 39 11.20 -10.42 -8.15
N VAL A 40 10.12 -9.64 -8.09
CA VAL A 40 9.02 -9.84 -7.14
C VAL A 40 7.72 -9.43 -7.80
N ASP A 41 6.65 -10.15 -7.53
CA ASP A 41 5.30 -9.77 -7.95
C ASP A 41 4.69 -8.80 -6.92
N VAL A 42 4.65 -7.52 -7.27
CA VAL A 42 4.14 -6.46 -6.39
C VAL A 42 2.62 -6.57 -6.18
N SER A 43 1.90 -7.24 -7.08
CA SER A 43 0.44 -7.40 -6.98
C SER A 43 -0.01 -8.29 -5.82
N LEU A 44 0.92 -9.08 -5.27
CA LEU A 44 0.67 -9.95 -4.11
C LEU A 44 0.70 -9.21 -2.77
N PHE A 45 1.10 -7.93 -2.75
CA PHE A 45 1.22 -7.16 -1.52
C PHE A 45 0.04 -6.23 -1.28
N ASP A 46 -0.21 -5.95 0.00
CA ASP A 46 -1.23 -5.02 0.45
C ASP A 46 -0.90 -3.55 0.14
N THR A 47 -1.90 -2.69 0.26
CA THR A 47 -1.78 -1.25 0.00
C THR A 47 -0.72 -0.57 0.84
N ALA A 48 -0.59 -0.96 2.11
CA ALA A 48 0.41 -0.41 3.01
C ALA A 48 1.84 -0.71 2.53
N THR A 49 2.08 -1.95 2.07
CA THR A 49 3.37 -2.36 1.55
C THR A 49 3.68 -1.68 0.22
N VAL A 50 2.72 -1.66 -0.71
CA VAL A 50 2.91 -0.99 -2.01
C VAL A 50 3.18 0.51 -1.83
N ALA A 51 2.47 1.19 -0.93
CA ALA A 51 2.73 2.60 -0.60
C ALA A 51 4.11 2.82 0.02
N ARG A 52 4.57 1.91 0.89
CA ARG A 52 5.92 1.98 1.47
C ARG A 52 6.99 1.82 0.39
N LEU A 53 6.83 0.85 -0.51
CA LEU A 53 7.75 0.62 -1.63
C LEU A 53 7.82 1.87 -2.53
N TYR A 54 6.66 2.43 -2.86
CA TYR A 54 6.57 3.68 -3.61
C TYR A 54 7.30 4.83 -2.91
N GLY A 55 7.14 4.96 -1.59
CA GLY A 55 7.86 5.95 -0.78
C GLY A 55 9.38 5.84 -0.95
N ILE A 56 9.94 4.63 -0.77
CA ILE A 56 11.38 4.37 -0.92
C ILE A 56 11.87 4.73 -2.34
N LEU A 57 11.09 4.39 -3.37
CA LEU A 57 11.42 4.70 -4.76
C LEU A 57 11.45 6.21 -5.05
N ASN A 58 10.68 7.00 -4.30
CA ASN A 58 10.58 8.45 -4.44
C ASN A 58 11.49 9.24 -3.49
N GLU A 59 12.22 8.57 -2.60
CA GLU A 59 13.23 9.25 -1.79
C GLU A 59 14.25 9.96 -2.69
N ASN A 60 14.65 11.17 -2.30
CA ASN A 60 15.65 11.97 -3.01
C ASN A 60 17.08 11.49 -2.62
N ASP A 61 17.32 10.21 -2.86
CA ASP A 61 18.53 9.46 -2.53
C ASP A 61 19.04 8.80 -3.82
N ASP A 62 20.15 9.27 -4.39
CA ASP A 62 20.64 8.81 -5.68
C ASP A 62 21.52 7.54 -5.57
N ASP A 63 21.78 7.06 -4.35
CA ASP A 63 22.57 5.86 -4.11
C ASP A 63 21.73 4.61 -4.45
N TYR A 64 22.03 4.03 -5.61
CA TYR A 64 21.39 2.81 -6.12
C TYR A 64 21.44 1.65 -5.12
N PHE A 65 22.61 1.39 -4.52
CA PHE A 65 22.80 0.25 -3.63
C PHE A 65 22.00 0.41 -2.33
N ARG A 66 21.99 1.63 -1.80
CA ARG A 66 21.23 1.96 -0.60
C ARG A 66 19.73 1.83 -0.83
N LYS A 67 19.21 2.39 -1.92
CA LYS A 67 17.80 2.23 -2.30
C LYS A 67 17.43 0.77 -2.51
N ARG A 68 18.28 0.01 -3.22
CA ARG A 68 18.08 -1.43 -3.41
C ARG A 68 18.00 -2.18 -2.08
N GLN A 69 18.86 -1.86 -1.12
CA GLN A 69 18.86 -2.51 0.19
C GLN A 69 17.62 -2.16 1.02
N LYS A 70 17.16 -0.90 0.97
CA LYS A 70 15.89 -0.47 1.58
C LYS A 70 14.70 -1.24 1.00
N LEU A 71 14.63 -1.35 -0.33
CA LEU A 71 13.59 -2.12 -1.03
C LEU A 71 13.60 -3.60 -0.62
N LYS A 72 14.77 -4.25 -0.63
CA LYS A 72 14.90 -5.65 -0.17
C LYS A 72 14.42 -5.85 1.26
N THR A 73 14.76 -4.92 2.14
CA THR A 73 14.36 -4.99 3.55
C THR A 73 12.84 -4.83 3.70
N ALA A 74 12.25 -3.88 2.96
CA ALA A 74 10.81 -3.66 2.97
C ALA A 74 10.05 -4.88 2.43
N LEU A 75 10.52 -5.48 1.33
CA LEU A 75 9.93 -6.70 0.75
C LEU A 75 10.02 -7.88 1.71
N ARG A 76 11.19 -8.14 2.31
CA ARG A 76 11.36 -9.23 3.29
C ARG A 76 10.38 -9.09 4.46
N ASN A 77 10.30 -7.89 5.04
CA ASN A 77 9.40 -7.62 6.17
C ASN A 77 7.91 -7.74 5.80
N ALA A 78 7.56 -7.62 4.51
CA ALA A 78 6.20 -7.81 4.03
C ALA A 78 5.88 -9.29 3.81
N THR A 79 6.87 -10.11 3.43
CA THR A 79 6.71 -11.56 3.26
C THR A 79 6.65 -12.30 4.60
N ASP A 80 7.33 -11.81 5.64
CA ASP A 80 7.37 -12.45 6.97
C ASP A 80 6.12 -12.20 7.84
N ARG A 81 5.10 -11.50 7.31
CA ARG A 81 3.85 -11.17 8.01
C ARG A 81 2.71 -12.06 7.58
#